data_AF-A0A938BW56-F1
#
_entry.id   AF-A0A938BW56-F1
#
_cell.length_a   1.000
_cell.length_b   1.000
_cell.length_c   1.000
_cell.angle_alpha   90.00
_cell.angle_beta   90.00
_cell.angle_gamma   90.00
#
_symmetry.space_group_name_H-M   'P 1'
#
loop_
_entity.id
_entity.type
_entity.pdbx_description
1 polymer ?
#
loop_
_entity_poly.entity_id
_entity_poly.type
_entity_poly.pdbx_seq_one_letter_code
_entity_poly.pdbx_strand_id
1 'polypeptide(L)'
;MNKNYFFTSESVSEGHPDKVSDQISDAILDAIFEQDPRSRVAAETLCNTGLVVLAGEITTGANVDYIQVARDTIKRIGYDNTEYGIDYKGCAVMVAY
;
A
#
# COMPACT_ATOMS: atom_id res chain seq x y z
N MET A 1 14.54 -2.69 44.85
CA MET A 1 14.04 -1.40 44.30
C MET A 1 13.13 -1.73 43.13
N ASN A 2 11.81 -1.58 43.27
CA ASN A 2 10.92 -1.62 42.12
C ASN A 2 11.05 -0.30 41.36
N LYS A 3 11.63 -0.35 40.15
CA LYS A 3 11.59 0.76 39.21
C LYS A 3 10.24 0.71 38.50
N ASN A 4 9.27 1.44 39.03
CA ASN A 4 8.10 1.79 38.23
C ASN A 4 8.56 2.82 37.19
N TYR A 5 8.25 2.58 35.92
CA TYR A 5 8.48 3.52 34.82
C TYR A 5 7.21 3.62 33.98
N PHE A 6 7.00 4.79 33.38
CA PHE A 6 5.90 4.99 32.44
C PHE A 6 6.37 4.62 31.04
N PHE A 7 5.55 3.85 30.34
CA PHE A 7 5.74 3.48 28.94
C PHE A 7 4.46 3.80 28.18
N THR A 8 4.60 4.42 27.02
CA THR A 8 3.49 4.72 26.12
C THR A 8 3.84 4.16 24.75
N SER A 9 2.83 3.59 24.10
CA SER A 9 2.87 3.14 22.71
C SER A 9 1.59 3.61 22.03
N GLU A 10 1.65 3.78 20.72
CA GLU A 10 0.52 4.16 19.89
C GLU A 10 0.34 3.17 18.73
N SER A 11 -0.82 3.27 18.09
CA SER A 11 -1.16 2.51 16.90
C SER A 11 -2.02 3.40 16.02
N VAL A 12 -2.03 3.11 14.73
CA VAL A 12 -2.84 3.81 13.74
C VAL A 12 -3.71 2.80 13.02
N SER A 13 -4.86 3.24 12.50
CA SER A 13 -5.75 2.36 11.75
C SER A 13 -5.16 2.00 10.39
N GLU A 14 -5.76 1.01 9.72
CA GLU A 14 -5.44 0.64 8.34
C GLU A 14 -5.63 1.80 7.34
N GLY A 15 -6.46 2.79 7.68
CA GLY A 15 -6.68 3.99 6.88
C GLY A 15 -5.65 5.09 7.12
N HIS A 16 -4.71 4.94 8.06
CA HIS A 16 -3.63 5.93 8.15
C HIS A 16 -2.82 5.93 6.84
N PRO A 17 -2.49 7.09 6.24
CA PRO A 17 -1.88 7.14 4.91
C PRO A 17 -0.59 6.31 4.81
N ASP A 18 0.23 6.32 5.85
CA ASP A 18 1.42 5.44 5.90
C ASP A 18 1.04 3.94 5.84
N LYS A 19 -0.01 3.53 6.56
CA LYS A 19 -0.50 2.15 6.52
C LYS A 19 -1.25 1.80 5.25
N VAL A 20 -1.81 2.78 4.55
CA VAL A 20 -2.36 2.59 3.19
C VAL A 20 -1.21 2.28 2.22
N SER A 21 -0.12 3.06 2.27
CA SER A 21 1.07 2.79 1.45
C SER A 21 1.66 1.42 1.75
N ASP A 22 1.84 1.05 3.03
CA ASP A 22 2.33 -0.27 3.43
C ASP A 22 1.48 -1.39 2.82
N GLN A 23 0.15 -1.28 2.95
CA GLN A 23 -0.77 -2.31 2.45
C GLN A 23 -0.81 -2.42 0.94
N ILE A 24 -0.64 -1.31 0.20
CA ILE A 24 -0.56 -1.34 -1.27
C ILE A 24 0.74 -2.03 -1.69
N SER A 25 1.87 -1.69 -1.06
CA SER A 25 3.16 -2.34 -1.33
C SER A 25 3.10 -3.85 -1.06
N ASP A 26 2.52 -4.26 0.06
CA ASP A 26 2.35 -5.68 0.42
C ASP A 26 1.37 -6.40 -0.52
N ALA A 27 0.27 -5.76 -0.93
CA ALA A 27 -0.67 -6.36 -1.88
C ALA A 27 -0.03 -6.62 -3.25
N ILE A 28 0.89 -5.75 -3.69
CA ILE A 28 1.65 -5.93 -4.92
C ILE A 28 2.66 -7.07 -4.79
N LEU A 29 3.36 -7.16 -3.65
CA LEU A 29 4.22 -8.29 -3.32
C LEU A 29 3.44 -9.61 -3.38
N ASP A 30 2.28 -9.67 -2.74
CA ASP A 30 1.43 -10.86 -2.70
C ASP A 30 0.95 -11.27 -4.10
N ALA A 31 0.47 -10.31 -4.90
CA ALA A 31 0.01 -10.58 -6.27
C ALA A 31 1.15 -11.10 -7.17
N ILE A 32 2.38 -10.65 -6.95
CA ILE A 32 3.56 -11.17 -7.63
C ILE A 32 3.90 -12.59 -7.15
N PHE A 33 3.94 -12.81 -5.84
CA PHE A 33 4.34 -14.09 -5.25
C PHE A 33 3.33 -15.22 -5.50
N GLU A 34 2.05 -14.88 -5.71
CA GLU A 34 1.04 -15.85 -6.14
C GLU A 34 1.38 -16.49 -7.50
N GLN A 35 2.04 -15.73 -8.40
CA GLN A 35 2.39 -16.18 -9.74
C GLN A 35 3.86 -16.63 -9.88
N ASP A 36 4.78 -15.92 -9.23
CA ASP A 36 6.22 -16.19 -9.26
C ASP A 36 6.83 -16.07 -7.84
N PRO A 37 6.86 -17.16 -7.07
CA PRO A 37 7.39 -17.18 -5.70
C PRO A 37 8.90 -16.91 -5.57
N ARG A 38 9.64 -16.84 -6.69
CA ARG A 38 11.09 -16.56 -6.69
C ARG A 38 11.42 -15.11 -7.07
N SER A 39 10.39 -14.29 -7.23
CA SER A 39 10.53 -12.87 -7.55
C SER A 39 11.34 -12.11 -6.49
N ARG A 40 11.97 -11.02 -6.91
CA ARG A 40 12.57 -10.03 -6.01
C ARG A 40 11.79 -8.74 -6.14
N VAL A 41 11.25 -8.25 -5.04
CA VAL A 41 10.31 -7.14 -5.01
C VAL A 41 10.75 -6.16 -3.94
N ALA A 42 11.08 -4.94 -4.36
CA ALA A 42 11.22 -3.77 -3.51
C ALA A 42 10.17 -2.75 -3.96
N ALA A 43 8.93 -2.92 -3.49
CA ALA A 43 7.79 -2.10 -3.87
C ALA A 43 7.57 -0.96 -2.86
N GLU A 44 7.77 0.28 -3.29
CA GLU A 44 7.57 1.48 -2.51
C GLU A 44 6.29 2.19 -2.98
N THR A 45 5.49 2.67 -2.02
CA THR A 45 4.24 3.37 -2.30
C THR A 45 4.24 4.74 -1.64
N LEU A 46 3.93 5.78 -2.41
CA LEU A 46 3.64 7.12 -1.91
C LEU A 46 2.16 7.44 -2.15
N CYS A 47 1.44 7.75 -1.07
CA CYS A 47 0.05 8.20 -1.13
C CYS A 47 -0.04 9.70 -0.79
N ASN A 48 -0.80 10.45 -1.59
CA ASN A 48 -1.17 11.84 -1.35
C ASN A 48 -2.60 12.09 -1.86
N THR A 49 -3.11 13.31 -1.71
CA THR A 49 -4.45 13.73 -2.16
C THR A 49 -4.67 13.38 -3.62
N GLY A 50 -5.56 12.43 -3.88
CA GLY A 50 -5.89 11.95 -5.22
C GLY A 50 -4.74 11.29 -6.00
N LEU A 51 -3.63 10.93 -5.36
CA LEU A 51 -2.44 10.39 -6.02
C LEU A 51 -1.85 9.19 -5.28
N VAL A 52 -1.56 8.14 -6.04
CA VAL A 52 -0.75 6.99 -5.64
C VAL A 52 0.40 6.86 -6.63
N VAL A 53 1.62 6.82 -6.11
CA VAL A 53 2.82 6.54 -6.90
C VAL A 53 3.39 5.21 -6.43
N LEU A 54 3.54 4.28 -7.36
CA LEU A 54 4.14 2.98 -7.19
C LEU A 54 5.56 3.03 -7.79
N ALA A 55 6.58 2.81 -6.98
CA ALA A 55 7.98 2.93 -7.39
C ALA A 55 8.86 1.84 -6.74
N GLY A 56 10.11 1.75 -7.16
CA GLY A 56 11.08 0.78 -6.66
C GLY A 56 11.49 -0.21 -7.74
N GLU A 57 12.00 -1.38 -7.36
CA GLU A 57 12.56 -2.34 -8.29
C GLU A 57 11.91 -3.72 -8.16
N ILE A 58 11.40 -4.22 -9.28
CA ILE A 58 10.76 -5.53 -9.36
C ILE A 58 11.45 -6.39 -10.43
N THR A 59 11.91 -7.58 -10.03
CA THR A 59 12.35 -8.64 -10.95
C THR A 59 11.42 -9.83 -10.79
N THR A 60 10.58 -10.08 -11.79
CA THR A 60 9.58 -11.16 -11.77
C THR A 60 9.21 -11.64 -13.17
N GLY A 61 8.74 -12.89 -13.29
CA GLY A 61 8.02 -13.39 -14.46
C GLY A 61 6.48 -13.22 -14.39
N ALA A 62 5.96 -12.72 -13.27
CA ALA A 62 4.53 -12.51 -13.05
C ALA A 62 3.97 -11.41 -13.97
N ASN A 63 2.69 -11.53 -14.34
CA ASN A 63 1.95 -10.48 -15.04
C ASN A 63 0.88 -9.93 -14.09
N VAL A 64 1.17 -8.78 -13.50
CA VAL A 64 0.33 -8.14 -12.48
C VAL A 64 -0.20 -6.82 -13.00
N ASP A 65 -1.50 -6.60 -12.87
CA ASP A 65 -2.12 -5.29 -13.04
C ASP A 65 -1.94 -4.47 -11.76
N TYR A 66 -0.80 -3.77 -11.65
CA TYR A 66 -0.45 -2.98 -10.47
C TYR A 66 -1.48 -1.89 -10.14
N ILE A 67 -2.12 -1.32 -11.18
CA ILE A 67 -3.13 -0.27 -10.99
C ILE A 67 -4.36 -0.87 -10.33
N GLN A 68 -4.82 -2.03 -10.81
CA GLN A 68 -6.00 -2.68 -10.26
C GLN A 68 -5.76 -3.15 -8.83
N VAL A 69 -4.59 -3.73 -8.53
CA VAL A 69 -4.21 -4.15 -7.17
C VAL A 69 -4.23 -2.97 -6.19
N ALA A 70 -3.66 -1.82 -6.58
CA ALA A 70 -3.68 -0.62 -5.75
C ALA A 70 -5.12 -0.13 -5.49
N ARG A 71 -5.96 -0.07 -6.54
CA ARG A 71 -7.36 0.36 -6.40
C ARG A 71 -8.19 -0.58 -5.52
N ASP A 72 -8.04 -1.90 -5.70
CA ASP A 72 -8.75 -2.87 -4.88
C ASP A 72 -8.32 -2.82 -3.41
N THR A 73 -7.04 -2.55 -3.15
CA THR A 73 -6.52 -2.32 -1.80
C THR A 73 -7.14 -1.08 -1.16
N ILE A 74 -7.15 0.05 -1.86
CA ILE A 74 -7.76 1.31 -1.40
C ILE A 74 -9.25 1.12 -1.11
N LYS A 75 -9.97 0.41 -2.00
CA LYS A 75 -11.38 0.08 -1.82
C LYS A 75 -11.61 -0.80 -0.60
N ARG A 76 -10.78 -1.82 -0.40
CA ARG A 76 -10.85 -2.74 0.76
C ARG A 76 -10.68 -2.00 2.09
N ILE A 77 -9.79 -1.01 2.14
CA ILE A 77 -9.56 -0.16 3.33
C ILE A 77 -10.77 0.76 3.62
N GLY A 78 -11.61 1.05 2.60
CA GLY A 78 -12.84 1.83 2.76
C GLY A 78 -12.80 3.23 2.13
N TYR A 79 -11.80 3.53 1.30
CA TYR A 79 -11.70 4.79 0.56
C TYR A 79 -12.53 4.75 -0.73
N ASP A 80 -13.85 4.89 -0.60
CA ASP A 80 -14.83 4.81 -1.70
C ASP A 80 -15.63 6.10 -1.97
N ASN A 81 -15.27 7.18 -1.27
CA ASN A 81 -15.86 8.50 -1.39
C ASN A 81 -14.76 9.55 -1.60
N THR A 82 -14.91 10.36 -2.65
CA THR A 82 -13.95 11.40 -3.06
C THR A 82 -13.72 12.47 -1.98
N GLU A 83 -14.65 12.65 -1.05
CA GLU A 83 -14.52 13.60 0.07
C GLU A 83 -13.48 13.16 1.13
N TYR A 84 -13.00 11.91 1.11
CA TYR A 84 -12.03 11.38 2.08
C TYR A 84 -10.56 11.74 1.75
N GLY A 85 -10.33 12.52 0.69
CA GLY A 85 -9.00 12.95 0.22
C GLY A 85 -8.31 11.95 -0.72
N ILE A 86 -8.66 10.67 -0.64
CA ILE A 86 -8.31 9.63 -1.61
C ILE A 86 -9.54 8.73 -1.87
N ASP A 87 -9.70 8.29 -3.12
CA ASP A 87 -10.82 7.45 -3.57
C ASP A 87 -10.32 6.45 -4.62
N TYR A 88 -10.65 5.18 -4.45
CA TYR A 88 -10.22 4.11 -5.37
C TYR A 88 -10.72 4.30 -6.81
N LYS A 89 -11.79 5.07 -7.05
CA LYS A 89 -12.30 5.34 -8.40
C LYS A 89 -11.55 6.51 -9.04
N GLY A 90 -11.39 7.60 -8.30
CA GLY A 90 -10.89 8.87 -8.82
C GLY A 90 -9.39 9.11 -8.72
N CYS A 91 -8.66 8.39 -7.84
CA CYS A 91 -7.24 8.66 -7.66
C CYS A 91 -6.43 8.34 -8.93
N ALA A 92 -5.42 9.16 -9.21
CA ALA A 92 -4.39 8.86 -10.18
C ALA A 92 -3.46 7.79 -9.60
N VAL A 93 -3.16 6.75 -10.37
CA VAL A 93 -2.19 5.71 -10.01
C VAL A 93 -1.06 5.75 -11.05
N MET A 94 0.14 6.10 -10.59
CA MET A 94 1.34 6.17 -11.42
C MET A 94 2.20 4.94 -11.16
N VAL A 95 2.51 4.18 -12.20
CA VAL A 95 3.37 2.99 -12.11
C VAL A 95 4.76 3.34 -12.63
N ALA A 96 5.78 3.15 -11.80
CA ALA A 96 7.18 3.44 -12.09
C ALA A 96 8.13 2.35 -11.53
N TYR A 97 7.73 1.08 -11.65
CA TYR A 97 8.56 -0.10 -11.38
C TYR A 97 9.55 -0.43 -12.50
#